data_AF-A0A4R6ZND8-F1
#
_entry.id   AF-A0A4R6ZND8-F1
#
_cell.length_a   1.000
_cell.length_b   1.000
_cell.length_c   1.000
_cell.angle_alpha   90.00
_cell.angle_beta   90.00
_cell.angle_gamma   90.00
#
_symmetry.space_group_name_H-M   'P 1'
#
loop_
_entity.id
_entity.type
_entity.pdbx_description
1 polymer ?
#
loop_
_entity_poly.entity_id
_entity_poly.type
_entity_poly.pdbx_seq_one_letter_code
_entity_poly.pdbx_strand_id
1 'polypeptide(L)' 'MTEDKLTEKEREKYIAFLVWAAEEVQGVEVCKTDFMRLTDTALVEEVDWYDYLLDK' A
#
# COMPACT_ATOMS: atom_id res chain seq x y z
N MET A 1 -23.76 -1.05 -0.99
CA MET A 1 -22.39 -0.76 -0.57
C MET A 1 -21.75 -0.10 -1.77
N THR A 2 -21.61 1.21 -1.76
CA THR A 2 -20.89 1.93 -2.81
C THR A 2 -19.44 1.45 -2.72
N GLU A 3 -18.93 0.82 -3.78
CA GLU A 3 -17.49 0.61 -3.93
C GLU A 3 -16.87 1.99 -4.08
N ASP A 4 -16.49 2.61 -2.98
CA ASP A 4 -15.73 3.86 -3.01
C ASP A 4 -14.34 3.52 -3.58
N LYS A 5 -14.21 3.76 -4.88
CA LYS A 5 -12.94 3.63 -5.60
C LYS A 5 -12.00 4.72 -5.10
N LEU A 6 -10.75 4.33 -4.87
CA LEU A 6 -9.72 5.29 -4.49
C LEU A 6 -9.51 6.29 -5.63
N THR A 7 -9.32 7.55 -5.29
CA THR A 7 -8.83 8.53 -6.26
C THR A 7 -7.40 8.17 -6.67
N GLU A 8 -6.97 8.61 -7.84
CA GLU A 8 -5.59 8.41 -8.32
C GLU A 8 -4.55 8.90 -7.29
N LYS A 9 -4.82 10.04 -6.65
CA LYS A 9 -3.98 10.61 -5.59
C LYS A 9 -3.92 9.74 -4.33
N GLU A 10 -5.01 9.08 -3.95
CA GLU A 10 -5.02 8.16 -2.81
C GLU A 10 -4.28 6.87 -3.14
N ARG A 11 -4.47 6.33 -4.35
CA ARG A 11 -3.70 5.17 -4.82
C ARG A 11 -2.21 5.44 -4.79
N GLU A 12 -1.77 6.59 -5.29
CA GLU A 12 -0.35 6.97 -5.25
C GLU A 12 0.21 7.04 -3.83
N LYS A 13 -0.56 7.60 -2.88
CA LYS A 13 -0.16 7.66 -1.47
C LYS A 13 -0.04 6.28 -0.85
N TYR A 14 -1.00 5.39 -1.10
CA TYR A 14 -0.99 4.03 -0.58
C TYR A 14 0.17 3.23 -1.16
N ILE A 15 0.41 3.32 -2.47
CA ILE A 15 1.56 2.68 -3.10
C ILE A 15 2.87 3.20 -2.51
N ALA A 16 3.01 4.51 -2.30
CA ALA A 16 4.22 5.08 -1.71
C ALA A 16 4.44 4.61 -0.27
N PHE A 17 3.37 4.52 0.53
CA PHE A 17 3.41 3.96 1.88
C PHE A 17 3.85 2.49 1.86
N LEU A 18 3.24 1.67 0.99
CA LEU A 18 3.55 0.25 0.89
C LEU A 18 4.99 -0.03 0.47
N VAL A 19 5.53 0.76 -0.46
CA VAL A 19 6.95 0.66 -0.83
C VAL A 19 7.82 0.94 0.38
N TRP A 20 7.63 2.09 1.03
CA TRP A 20 8.41 2.45 2.21
C TRP A 20 8.28 1.39 3.32
N ALA A 21 7.07 0.96 3.65
CA ALA A 21 6.82 -0.01 4.70
C ALA A 21 7.44 -1.39 4.38
N ALA A 22 7.35 -1.84 3.13
CA ALA A 22 7.98 -3.08 2.71
C ALA A 22 9.51 -2.98 2.75
N GLU A 23 10.10 -1.84 2.38
CA GLU A 23 11.54 -1.58 2.47
C GLU A 23 12.02 -1.58 3.93
N GLU A 24 11.29 -0.95 4.84
CA GLU A 24 11.61 -0.93 6.28
C GLU A 24 11.54 -2.34 6.89
N VAL A 25 10.53 -3.14 6.52
CA VAL A 25 10.34 -4.49 7.05
C VAL A 25 11.33 -5.50 6.46
N GLN A 26 11.59 -5.43 5.15
CA GLN A 26 12.41 -6.42 4.43
C GLN A 26 13.89 -6.03 4.35
N GLY A 27 14.22 -4.75 4.56
CA GLY A 27 15.59 -4.22 4.44
C GLY A 27 16.14 -4.23 3.00
N VAL A 28 15.26 -4.29 2.00
CA VAL A 28 15.61 -4.33 0.57
C VAL A 28 14.74 -3.34 -0.19
N GLU A 29 15.25 -2.77 -1.28
CA GLU A 29 14.52 -1.85 -2.15
C GLU A 29 13.34 -2.56 -2.84
N VAL A 30 12.17 -1.94 -2.84
CA VAL A 30 10.93 -2.51 -3.39
C VAL A 30 10.40 -1.65 -4.54
N CYS A 31 10.06 -2.29 -5.65
CA CYS A 31 9.57 -1.56 -6.82
C CYS A 31 8.06 -1.28 -6.71
N LYS A 32 7.68 0.00 -6.82
CA LYS A 32 6.27 0.43 -6.82
C LYS A 32 5.36 -0.26 -7.84
N THR A 33 5.92 -0.81 -8.93
CA THR A 33 5.16 -1.48 -9.97
C THR A 33 4.41 -2.72 -9.47
N ASP A 34 4.90 -3.32 -8.38
CA ASP A 34 4.27 -4.49 -7.79
C ASP A 34 2.93 -4.12 -7.14
N PHE A 35 2.87 -2.98 -6.44
CA PHE A 35 1.64 -2.44 -5.84
C PHE A 35 0.72 -1.76 -6.85
N MET A 36 1.23 -1.24 -7.97
CA MET A 36 0.41 -0.63 -9.03
C MET A 36 -0.60 -1.60 -9.66
N ARG A 37 -0.33 -2.91 -9.61
CA ARG A 37 -1.19 -3.98 -10.15
C ARG A 37 -2.34 -4.36 -9.22
N LEU A 38 -2.32 -3.90 -7.97
CA LEU A 38 -3.33 -4.22 -6.98
C LEU A 38 -4.64 -3.45 -7.24
N THR A 39 -5.76 -4.11 -6.92
CA THR A 39 -7.07 -3.47 -6.86
C THR A 39 -7.11 -2.47 -5.70
N ASP A 40 -8.06 -1.53 -5.71
CA ASP A 40 -8.24 -0.57 -4.61
C ASP A 40 -8.40 -1.28 -3.26
N THR A 41 -9.23 -2.32 -3.22
CA THR A 41 -9.46 -3.13 -2.02
C THR A 41 -8.17 -3.78 -1.51
N ALA A 42 -7.40 -4.42 -2.38
CA ALA A 42 -6.14 -5.03 -1.98
C ALA A 42 -5.12 -3.99 -1.52
N LEU A 43 -5.10 -2.80 -2.14
CA LEU A 43 -4.26 -1.69 -1.71
C LEU A 43 -4.59 -1.23 -0.28
N VAL A 44 -5.88 -1.10 0.05
CA VAL A 44 -6.33 -0.75 1.41
C VAL A 44 -5.92 -1.84 2.40
N GLU A 45 -6.20 -3.11 2.09
CA GLU A 45 -5.88 -4.24 2.98
C GLU A 45 -4.38 -4.35 3.27
N GLU A 46 -3.53 -4.17 2.27
CA GLU A 46 -2.07 -4.16 2.44
C GLU A 46 -1.63 -2.98 3.31
N VAL A 47 -2.19 -1.78 3.09
CA VAL A 47 -1.85 -0.58 3.89
C VAL A 47 -2.19 -0.81 5.35
N ASP A 48 -3.40 -1.30 5.64
CA ASP A 48 -3.84 -1.60 7.00
C ASP A 48 -2.93 -2.65 7.67
N TRP A 49 -2.46 -3.64 6.91
CA TRP A 49 -1.56 -4.68 7.42
C TRP A 49 -0.18 -4.13 7.78
N TYR A 50 0.43 -3.33 6.90
CA TYR A 50 1.74 -2.72 7.15
C TYR A 50 1.68 -1.65 8.24
N ASP A 51 0.60 -0.87 8.32
CA ASP A 51 0.39 0.11 9.39
C ASP A 51 0.32 -0.57 10.76
N TYR A 52 -0.46 -1.65 10.88
CA TYR A 52 -0.51 -2.46 12.10
C TYR A 52 0.84 -3.12 12.45
N LEU A 53 1.63 -3.52 11.44
CA LEU A 53 2.93 -4.13 11.66
C LEU A 53 3.96 -3.13 12.17
N LEU A 54 3.91 -1.87 11.71
CA LEU A 54 4.87 -0.82 12.03
C LEU A 54 4.52 -0.01 13.30
N ASP A 55 3.25 0.05 13.70
CA ASP A 55 2.81 0.73 14.92
C ASP A 55 3.13 -0.08 16.22
N LYS A 56 3.62 -1.31 16.09
CA LYS A 56 4.01 -2.19 17.21
C LYS A 56 5.49 -2.18 17.54
#